data_AF-A0A426QI41-F1
#
_entry.id   AF-A0A426QI41-F1
#
_cell.length_a   1.000
_cell.length_b   1.000
_cell.length_c   1.000
_cell.angle_alpha   90.00
_cell.angle_beta   90.00
_cell.angle_gamma   90.00
#
_symmetry.space_group_name_H-M   'P 1'
#
loop_
_entity.id
_entity.type
_entity.pdbx_description
1 polymer ?
#
loop_
_entity_poly.entity_id
_entity_poly.type
_entity_poly.pdbx_seq_one_letter_code
_entity_poly.pdbx_strand_id
1 'polypeptide(L)' 'MICGHDPSDGPTDVINEVEPVMLETVMQYAGGNQTHAAEILGINRSTLRKKLRQYEIEI' A
#
# COMPACT_ATOMS: atom_id res chain seq x y z
N MET A 1 -24.64 -21.78 24.20
CA MET A 1 -25.12 -20.68 23.35
C MET A 1 -23.92 -20.23 22.54
N ILE A 2 -23.80 -20.73 21.32
CA ILE A 2 -22.68 -20.43 20.43
C ILE A 2 -23.06 -19.12 19.75
N CYS A 3 -22.48 -18.01 20.20
CA CYS A 3 -22.70 -16.70 19.60
C CYS A 3 -22.04 -16.71 18.21
N GLY A 4 -22.79 -16.24 17.21
CA GLY A 4 -22.41 -16.27 15.81
C GLY A 4 -21.04 -15.64 15.59
N HIS A 5 -20.13 -16.42 15.03
CA HIS A 5 -18.96 -15.89 14.36
C HIS A 5 -19.46 -15.31 13.03
N ASP A 6 -19.68 -14.01 12.98
CA ASP A 6 -19.85 -13.30 11.72
C ASP A 6 -18.58 -13.51 10.87
N PRO A 7 -18.65 -14.13 9.68
CA PRO A 7 -17.53 -14.11 8.73
C PRO A 7 -17.60 -12.78 7.97
N SER A 8 -17.47 -11.67 8.68
CA SER A 8 -17.48 -10.34 8.10
C SER A 8 -16.10 -9.69 8.21
N ASP A 9 -15.05 -10.48 8.06
CA ASP A 9 -13.73 -9.97 7.70
C ASP A 9 -13.42 -10.46 6.29
N GLY A 10 -13.95 -9.72 5.31
CA GLY A 10 -13.48 -9.81 3.93
C GLY A 10 -12.00 -9.42 3.85
N PRO A 11 -11.32 -9.63 2.72
CA PRO A 11 -9.86 -9.56 2.54
C PRO A 11 -9.24 -8.14 2.66
N THR A 12 -9.70 -7.35 3.62
CA THR A 12 -9.25 -5.98 3.86
C THR A 12 -7.93 -5.98 4.61
N ASP A 13 -7.76 -6.88 5.59
CA ASP A 13 -6.55 -6.97 6.41
C ASP A 13 -5.33 -7.47 5.63
N VAL A 14 -5.49 -8.50 4.79
CA VAL A 14 -4.40 -9.01 3.94
C VAL A 14 -3.97 -8.03 2.86
N ILE A 15 -4.89 -7.23 2.30
CA ILE A 15 -4.53 -6.19 1.31
C ILE A 15 -3.79 -5.04 2.00
N ASN A 16 -4.16 -4.71 3.24
CA ASN A 16 -3.49 -3.67 4.04
C ASN A 16 -2.03 -3.99 4.35
N GLU A 17 -1.64 -5.26 4.44
CA GLU A 17 -0.24 -5.65 4.71
C GLU A 17 0.63 -5.68 3.45
N VAL A 18 0.06 -6.05 2.29
CA VAL A 18 0.83 -6.22 1.05
C VAL A 18 1.11 -4.89 0.35
N GLU A 19 0.16 -3.96 0.39
CA GLU A 19 0.29 -2.67 -0.30
C GLU A 19 1.49 -1.82 0.20
N PRO A 20 1.73 -1.64 1.51
CA PRO A 20 2.89 -0.91 2.03
C PRO A 20 4.23 -1.49 1.54
N VAL A 21 4.37 -2.83 1.61
CA VAL A 21 5.59 -3.54 1.20
C VAL A 21 5.83 -3.34 -0.30
N MET A 22 4.78 -3.39 -1.13
CA MET A 22 4.90 -3.12 -2.56
C MET A 22 5.36 -1.69 -2.82
N LEU A 23 4.80 -0.71 -2.11
CA LEU A 23 5.16 0.70 -2.24
C LEU A 23 6.61 0.97 -1.83
N GLU A 24 7.06 0.40 -0.70
CA GLU A 24 8.45 0.48 -0.25
C GLU A 24 9.41 -0.15 -1.26
N THR A 25 9.10 -1.36 -1.73
CA THR A 25 9.94 -2.09 -2.68
C THR A 25 10.13 -1.30 -3.97
N VAL A 26 9.05 -0.73 -4.52
CA VAL A 26 9.14 0.06 -5.75
C VAL A 26 9.86 1.38 -5.51
N MET A 27 9.65 2.03 -4.36
CA MET A 27 10.34 3.26 -4.02
C MET A 27 11.84 3.06 -3.82
N GLN A 28 12.26 1.95 -3.22
CA GLN A 28 13.67 1.54 -3.13
C GLN A 28 14.26 1.24 -4.52
N TYR A 29 13.53 0.49 -5.35
CA TYR A 29 13.94 0.21 -6.73
C TYR A 29 14.09 1.51 -7.56
N ALA A 30 13.20 2.48 -7.33
CA ALA A 30 13.25 3.79 -7.95
C ALA A 30 14.28 4.75 -7.30
N GLY A 31 15.03 4.31 -6.30
CA GLY A 31 16.04 5.10 -5.60
C GLY A 31 15.47 6.36 -4.92
N GLY A 32 14.26 6.28 -4.37
CA GLY A 32 13.57 7.42 -3.75
C GLY A 32 12.86 8.36 -4.74
N ASN A 33 12.96 8.11 -6.06
CA ASN A 33 12.29 8.95 -7.05
C ASN A 33 10.80 8.58 -7.19
N GLN A 34 9.95 9.35 -6.53
CA GLN A 34 8.49 9.17 -6.55
C GLN A 34 7.88 9.24 -7.95
N THR A 35 8.45 10.02 -8.88
CA THR A 35 7.93 10.08 -10.25
C THR A 35 8.17 8.76 -10.97
N HIS A 36 9.38 8.21 -10.84
CA HIS A 36 9.72 6.94 -11.45
C HIS A 36 8.98 5.76 -10.79
N ALA A 37 8.84 5.77 -9.46
CA ALA A 37 8.02 4.78 -8.75
C ALA A 37 6.55 4.81 -9.20
N ALA A 38 5.99 6.00 -9.43
CA ALA A 38 4.62 6.17 -9.92
C ALA A 38 4.45 5.64 -11.36
N GLU A 39 5.45 5.84 -12.22
CA GLU A 39 5.50 5.26 -13.57
C GLU A 39 5.52 3.73 -13.52
N ILE A 40 6.35 3.13 -12.66
CA ILE A 40 6.45 1.68 -12.47
C ILE A 40 5.12 1.09 -11.99
N LEU A 41 4.48 1.74 -11.02
CA LEU A 41 3.19 1.31 -10.46
C LEU A 41 1.99 1.62 -11.38
N GLY A 42 2.18 2.41 -12.44
CA GLY A 42 1.09 2.82 -13.33
C GLY A 42 0.05 3.72 -12.64
N ILE A 43 0.44 4.42 -11.58
CA ILE A 43 -0.45 5.31 -10.82
C ILE A 43 0.01 6.76 -10.91
N ASN A 44 -0.88 7.70 -10.62
CA ASN A 44 -0.49 9.10 -10.53
C ASN A 44 0.45 9.31 -9.33
N ARG A 45 1.50 10.12 -9.49
CA ARG A 45 2.39 10.55 -8.40
C ARG A 45 1.62 11.09 -7.18
N SER A 46 0.53 11.81 -7.42
CA SER A 46 -0.34 12.34 -6.35
C SER A 46 -1.01 11.22 -5.55
N THR A 47 -1.37 10.13 -6.21
CA THR A 47 -1.91 8.92 -5.58
C THR A 47 -0.83 8.19 -4.81
N LEU A 48 0.35 7.97 -5.41
CA LEU A 48 1.51 7.39 -4.73
C LEU A 48 1.81 8.15 -3.44
N ARG A 49 1.94 9.48 -3.51
CA ARG A 49 2.22 10.33 -2.33
C ARG A 49 1.15 10.24 -1.24
N LYS A 50 -0.13 10.11 -1.61
CA LYS A 50 -1.21 9.89 -0.63
C LYS A 50 -1.06 8.53 0.06
N LYS A 51 -0.78 7.48 -0.70
CA LYS A 51 -0.56 6.13 -0.16
C LYS A 51 0.65 6.08 0.76
N LEU A 52 1.78 6.67 0.36
CA LEU A 52 2.97 6.76 1.22
C LEU A 52 2.69 7.45 2.56
N ARG A 53 1.88 8.52 2.55
CA ARG A 53 1.45 9.19 3.79
C ARG A 53 0.48 8.36 4.61
N GLN A 54 -0.43 7.63 3.96
CA GLN A 54 -1.40 6.77 4.63
C GLN A 54 -0.71 5.64 5.41
N TYR A 55 0.41 5.14 4.88
CA TYR A 55 1.18 4.06 5.47
C TYR A 55 2.42 4.54 6.23
N GLU A 56 2.59 5.87 6.39
CA GLU A 56 3.73 6.48 7.10
C GLU A 56 5.11 6.01 6.60
N ILE A 57 5.21 5.74 5.30
CA ILE A 57 6.44 5.25 4.66
C ILE A 57 7.38 6.44 4.41
N GLU A 58 8.51 6.46 5.11
CA GLU A 58 9.61 7.42 4.90
C GLU A 58 10.61 6.92 3.87
N ILE A 59 11.00 7.78 2.92
CA ILE A 59 11.81 7.44 1.75
C ILE A 59 12.77 8.55 1.40
#